data_AF-A0A8D0KC85-F1
#
_entry.id   AF-A0A8D0KC85-F1
#
_cell.length_a   1.000
_cell.length_b   1.000
_cell.length_c   1.000
_cell.angle_alpha   90.00
_cell.angle_beta   90.00
_cell.angle_gamma   90.00
#
_symmetry.space_group_name_H-M   'P 1'
#
loop_
_entity.id
_entity.type
_entity.pdbx_description
1 polymer ?
#
loop_
_entity_poly.entity_id
_entity_poly.type
_entity_poly.pdbx_seq_one_letter_code
_entity_poly.pdbx_strand_id
1 'polypeptide(L)'
;MLSVVENGLDPRAAIPVIKKKLVGSVKALQKQYVSSDTVVTSEDGDANSMCSALEAVFIHGLHAKHIRAEAGGKRKKSAHQKPLPQPVFWPLLKAITHK
;
A
#
# COMPACT_ATOMS: atom_id res chain seq x y z
N MET A 1 -18.10 -8.69 -20.38
CA MET A 1 -18.08 -9.29 -19.03
C MET A 1 -16.63 -9.55 -18.68
N LEU A 2 -15.98 -8.64 -17.93
CA LEU A 2 -14.63 -8.89 -17.41
C LEU A 2 -14.81 -9.68 -16.12
N SER A 3 -14.49 -10.97 -16.19
CA SER A 3 -14.61 -11.91 -15.09
C SER A 3 -13.72 -11.48 -13.94
N VAL A 4 -14.37 -11.22 -12.81
CA VAL A 4 -13.84 -11.26 -11.45
C VAL A 4 -12.82 -12.39 -11.34
N VAL A 5 -11.55 -12.02 -11.32
CA VAL A 5 -10.52 -12.81 -10.65
C VAL A 5 -10.00 -11.93 -9.53
N GLU A 6 -10.89 -11.59 -8.59
CA GLU A 6 -10.45 -11.32 -7.23
C GLU A 6 -9.84 -12.63 -6.73
N ASN A 7 -8.54 -12.80 -6.98
CA ASN A 7 -7.73 -13.85 -6.39
C ASN A 7 -7.68 -13.60 -4.88
N GLY A 8 -8.75 -13.99 -4.20
CA GLY A 8 -8.87 -14.03 -2.76
C GLY A 8 -8.04 -15.18 -2.21
N LEU A 9 -6.72 -14.98 -2.15
CA LEU A 9 -5.92 -15.65 -1.13
C LEU A 9 -6.56 -15.32 0.23
N ASP A 10 -6.79 -16.33 1.08
CA ASP A 10 -7.19 -16.12 2.48
C ASP A 10 -6.30 -14.97 3.03
N PRO A 11 -6.85 -13.93 3.65
CA PRO A 11 -6.06 -12.82 4.22
C PRO A 11 -4.90 -13.33 5.10
N ARG A 12 -5.09 -14.47 5.79
CA ARG A 12 -4.07 -15.16 6.58
C ARG A 12 -2.98 -15.82 5.73
N ALA A 13 -3.27 -16.21 4.51
CA ALA A 13 -2.29 -16.68 3.53
C ALA A 13 -1.57 -15.52 2.82
N ALA A 14 -2.23 -14.37 2.63
CA ALA A 14 -1.63 -13.17 2.03
C ALA A 14 -0.57 -12.53 2.94
N ILE A 15 -0.82 -12.44 4.25
CA ILE A 15 0.09 -11.80 5.21
C ILE A 15 1.53 -12.39 5.17
N PRO A 16 1.74 -13.72 5.24
CA PRO A 16 3.07 -14.32 5.13
C PRO A 16 3.78 -13.99 3.81
N VAL A 17 3.04 -13.96 2.69
CA VAL A 17 3.58 -13.66 1.36
C VAL A 17 4.02 -12.19 1.29
N ILE A 18 3.17 -11.27 1.76
CA ILE A 18 3.46 -9.85 1.83
C ILE A 18 4.69 -9.61 2.71
N LYS A 19 4.74 -10.22 3.90
CA LYS A 19 5.89 -10.14 4.80
C LYS A 19 7.17 -10.63 4.13
N LYS A 20 7.13 -11.78 3.44
CA LYS A 20 8.29 -12.34 2.72
C LYS A 20 8.78 -11.38 1.64
N LYS A 21 7.89 -10.81 0.85
CA LYS A 21 8.22 -9.85 -0.22
C LYS A 21 8.79 -8.54 0.32
N LEU A 22 8.19 -7.99 1.38
CA LEU A 22 8.67 -6.77 2.01
C LEU A 22 10.06 -6.96 2.63
N VAL A 23 10.27 -8.02 3.41
CA VAL A 23 11.57 -8.31 4.01
C VAL A 23 12.64 -8.60 2.96
N GLY A 24 12.29 -9.34 1.90
CA GLY A 24 13.21 -9.69 0.82
C GLY A 24 13.71 -8.45 0.06
N SER A 25 12.78 -7.59 -0.38
CA SER A 25 13.11 -6.37 -1.13
C SER A 25 13.92 -5.37 -0.31
N VAL A 26 13.55 -5.13 0.96
CA VAL A 26 14.33 -4.24 1.85
C VAL A 26 15.76 -4.75 2.06
N LYS A 27 15.93 -6.07 2.26
CA LYS A 27 17.27 -6.66 2.41
C LYS A 27 18.09 -6.54 1.12
N ALA A 28 17.48 -6.72 -0.04
CA ALA A 28 18.16 -6.57 -1.32
C ALA A 28 18.64 -5.12 -1.54
N LEU A 29 17.76 -4.15 -1.30
CA LEU A 29 18.10 -2.73 -1.32
C LEU A 29 19.20 -2.38 -0.32
N GLN A 30 19.09 -2.84 0.93
CA GLN A 30 20.13 -2.61 1.92
C GLN A 30 21.47 -3.18 1.46
N LYS A 31 21.49 -4.43 0.96
CA LYS A 31 22.72 -5.06 0.48
C LYS A 31 23.38 -4.27 -0.66
N GLN A 32 22.58 -3.71 -1.56
CA GLN A 32 23.08 -2.99 -2.74
C GLN A 32 23.52 -1.56 -2.43
N TYR A 33 22.79 -0.86 -1.54
CA TYR A 33 22.97 0.58 -1.35
C TYR A 33 23.65 0.96 -0.03
N VAL A 34 23.81 0.07 0.95
CA VAL A 34 24.39 0.44 2.27
C VAL A 34 25.84 0.95 2.19
N SER A 35 26.58 0.51 1.18
CA SER A 35 27.98 0.90 0.94
C SER A 35 28.18 1.61 -0.40
N SER A 36 27.09 2.07 -1.02
CA SER A 36 27.11 2.70 -2.35
C SER A 36 26.56 4.12 -2.26
N ASP A 37 27.23 5.07 -2.91
CA ASP A 37 26.73 6.45 -3.05
C ASP A 37 25.68 6.59 -4.17
N THR A 38 25.33 5.49 -4.85
CA THR A 38 24.28 5.48 -5.86
C THR A 38 22.91 5.75 -5.24
N VAL A 39 22.10 6.59 -5.88
CA VAL A 39 20.73 6.84 -5.44
C VAL A 39 19.79 5.73 -5.89
N VAL A 40 18.82 5.39 -5.04
CA VAL A 40 17.71 4.48 -5.42
C VAL A 40 16.75 5.25 -6.32
N THR A 41 16.43 4.71 -7.49
CA THR A 41 15.50 5.30 -8.46
C THR A 41 14.27 4.41 -8.68
N SER A 42 13.27 4.92 -9.41
CA SER A 42 12.08 4.15 -9.78
C SER A 42 12.35 3.02 -10.79
N GLU A 43 13.55 2.93 -11.34
CA GLU A 43 13.95 1.84 -12.25
C GLU A 43 14.43 0.60 -11.49
N ASP A 44 14.69 0.74 -10.19
CA ASP A 44 15.14 -0.37 -9.33
C ASP A 44 14.00 -1.37 -9.07
N GLY A 45 14.22 -2.62 -9.49
CA GLY A 45 13.23 -3.69 -9.36
C GLY A 45 12.90 -4.07 -7.91
N ASP A 46 13.87 -3.97 -7.00
CA ASP A 46 13.66 -4.23 -5.58
C ASP A 46 12.94 -3.07 -4.90
N ALA A 47 13.21 -1.82 -5.31
CA ALA A 47 12.43 -0.65 -4.88
C ALA A 47 10.96 -0.77 -5.29
N ASN A 48 10.70 -1.15 -6.55
CA ASN A 48 9.35 -1.38 -7.05
C ASN A 48 8.66 -2.56 -6.35
N SER A 49 9.40 -3.63 -6.04
CA SER A 49 8.90 -4.77 -5.28
C SER A 49 8.55 -4.39 -3.84
N MET A 50 9.34 -3.53 -3.20
CA MET A 50 9.07 -2.97 -1.88
C MET A 50 7.80 -2.12 -1.90
N CYS A 51 7.64 -1.22 -2.87
CA CYS A 51 6.45 -0.39 -3.03
C CYS A 51 5.19 -1.23 -3.24
N SER A 52 5.23 -2.23 -4.12
CA SER A 52 4.12 -3.18 -4.33
C SER A 52 3.76 -3.95 -3.05
N ALA A 53 4.76 -4.38 -2.28
CA ALA A 53 4.52 -5.08 -1.02
C ALA A 53 3.88 -4.16 0.04
N LEU A 54 4.29 -2.89 0.11
CA LEU A 54 3.69 -1.88 0.98
C LEU A 54 2.22 -1.60 0.60
N GLU A 55 1.92 -1.47 -0.69
CA GLU A 55 0.53 -1.35 -1.16
C GLU A 55 -0.31 -2.57 -0.72
N ALA A 56 0.22 -3.78 -0.86
CA ALA A 56 -0.45 -4.99 -0.40
C ALA A 56 -0.64 -5.03 1.14
N VAL A 57 0.27 -4.45 1.94
CA VAL A 57 0.05 -4.26 3.38
C VAL A 57 -1.19 -3.42 3.62
N PHE A 58 -1.34 -2.30 2.91
CA PHE A 58 -2.48 -1.40 3.10
C PHE A 58 -3.82 -2.02 2.70
N ILE A 59 -3.83 -2.92 1.72
CA ILE A 59 -5.05 -3.57 1.22
C ILE A 59 -5.39 -4.83 2.04
N HIS A 60 -4.40 -5.67 2.36
CA HIS A 60 -4.62 -7.00 2.95
C HIS A 60 -3.96 -7.21 4.31
N GLY A 61 -2.89 -6.48 4.62
CA GLY A 61 -2.08 -6.67 5.83
C GLY A 61 -2.59 -5.92 7.06
N LEU A 62 -3.52 -4.98 6.90
CA LEU A 62 -4.05 -4.17 7.99
C LEU A 62 -5.38 -4.71 8.50
N HIS A 63 -5.51 -4.79 9.82
CA HIS A 63 -6.78 -5.07 10.45
C HIS A 63 -7.81 -3.98 10.11
N ALA A 64 -9.06 -4.35 9.82
CA ALA A 64 -10.13 -3.42 9.42
C ALA A 64 -10.32 -2.25 10.41
N LYS A 65 -9.99 -2.44 11.70
CA LYS A 65 -10.02 -1.37 12.72
C LYS A 65 -9.09 -0.18 12.40
N HIS A 66 -8.00 -0.41 11.65
CA HIS A 66 -7.05 0.61 11.21
C HIS A 66 -7.43 1.21 9.86
N ILE A 67 -8.18 0.48 9.04
CA ILE A 67 -8.75 0.93 7.77
C ILE A 67 -10.14 1.53 8.01
N ARG A 68 -10.33 2.26 9.12
CA ARG A 68 -11.60 2.97 9.35
C ARG A 68 -11.76 3.98 8.23
N ALA A 69 -12.60 3.63 7.27
CA ALA A 69 -13.09 4.53 6.27
C ALA A 69 -13.78 5.68 7.00
N GLU A 70 -13.15 6.86 7.01
CA GLU A 70 -13.89 8.13 6.99
C GLU A 70 -14.69 8.22 5.66
N ALA A 71 -15.51 7.22 5.38
CA ALA A 71 -16.58 7.24 4.40
C ALA A 71 -17.92 7.64 5.06
N GLY A 72 -17.90 8.05 6.34
CA GLY A 72 -19.07 8.45 7.12
C GLY A 72 -19.05 9.90 7.63
N GLY A 73 -17.97 10.65 7.41
CA GLY A 73 -17.93 12.06 7.78
C GLY A 73 -18.80 12.86 6.81
N LYS A 74 -20.01 13.24 7.23
CA LYS A 74 -20.86 14.28 6.61
C LYS A 74 -20.08 15.60 6.49
N ARG A 75 -19.14 15.71 5.55
CA ARG A 75 -18.61 17.00 5.11
C ARG A 75 -19.38 17.40 3.86
N LYS A 76 -20.29 18.36 4.04
CA LYS A 76 -20.83 19.20 2.96
C LYS A 76 -19.64 19.70 2.14
N LYS A 77 -19.35 19.11 0.98
CA LYS A 77 -18.49 19.71 -0.04
C LYS A 77 -19.28 19.90 -1.32
N SER A 78 -19.11 21.10 -1.87
CA SER A 78 -19.85 21.73 -2.96
C SER A 78 -20.19 20.82 -4.13
N ALA A 79 -21.40 21.01 -4.65
CA ALA A 79 -22.10 20.19 -5.64
C ALA A 79 -21.47 20.07 -7.05
N HIS A 80 -20.17 20.35 -7.24
CA HIS A 80 -19.56 20.40 -8.58
C HIS A 80 -18.25 19.62 -8.76
N GLN A 81 -17.74 18.94 -7.73
CA GLN A 81 -16.59 18.04 -7.88
C GLN A 81 -16.85 16.71 -7.19
N LYS A 82 -17.13 15.67 -7.98
CA LYS A 82 -17.20 14.31 -7.48
C LYS A 82 -15.78 13.94 -7.00
N PRO A 83 -15.58 13.60 -5.72
CA PRO A 83 -14.27 13.17 -5.24
C PRO A 83 -13.81 11.98 -6.07
N LEU A 84 -12.55 12.01 -6.53
CA LEU A 84 -11.94 10.86 -7.19
C LEU A 84 -12.02 9.64 -6.24
N PRO A 85 -12.22 8.43 -6.78
CA PRO A 85 -12.16 7.21 -5.97
C PRO A 85 -10.80 7.18 -5.27
N GLN A 86 -10.80 7.32 -3.94
CA GLN A 86 -9.60 7.20 -3.14
C GLN A 86 -9.45 5.74 -2.73
N PRO A 87 -8.24 5.16 -2.79
CA PRO A 87 -7.99 3.86 -2.20
C PRO A 87 -8.43 3.86 -0.73
N VAL A 88 -9.05 2.78 -0.27
CA VAL A 88 -9.63 2.68 1.08
C VAL A 88 -8.63 2.97 2.21
N PHE A 89 -7.34 2.82 1.95
CA PHE A 89 -6.25 3.11 2.88
C PHE A 89 -5.76 4.56 2.88
N TRP A 90 -6.16 5.39 1.92
CA TRP A 90 -5.64 6.76 1.78
C TRP A 90 -5.90 7.67 2.99
N PRO A 91 -7.07 7.60 3.69
CA PRO A 91 -7.26 8.32 4.94
C PRO A 91 -6.23 7.94 6.02
N LEU A 92 -5.88 6.66 6.13
CA LEU A 92 -4.85 6.18 7.05
C LEU A 92 -3.47 6.72 6.67
N LEU A 93 -3.11 6.65 5.37
CA LEU A 93 -1.83 7.19 4.90
C LEU A 93 -1.70 8.68 5.24
N LYS A 94 -2.73 9.48 4.95
CA LYS A 94 -2.77 10.92 5.30
C LYS A 94 -2.62 11.18 6.80
N ALA A 95 -3.23 10.36 7.65
CA ALA A 95 -3.12 10.50 9.10
C ALA A 95 -1.67 10.29 9.62
N ILE A 96 -0.86 9.53 8.87
CA ILE A 96 0.55 9.29 9.19
C ILE A 96 1.43 10.39 8.60
N THR A 97 1.16 10.84 7.38
CA THR A 97 2.06 11.75 6.63
C THR A 97 1.82 13.25 6.86
N HIS A 98 0.61 13.68 7.24
CA HIS A 98 0.23 15.10 7.30
C HIS A 98 -0.11 15.59 8.71
N LYS A 99 0.64 15.14 9.73
CA LYS A 99 0.52 15.71 11.09
C LYS A 99 0.81 17.21 11.10
#